data_AF-A0A2R6NMH3-F1
#
_entry.id   AF-A0A2R6NMH3-F1
#
_cell.length_a   1.000
_cell.length_b   1.000
_cell.length_c   1.000
_cell.angle_alpha   90.00
_cell.angle_beta   90.00
_cell.angle_gamma   90.00
#
_symmetry.space_group_name_H-M   'P 1'
#
loop_
_entity.id
_entity.type
_entity.pdbx_description
1 polymer ?
#
loop_
_entity_poly.entity_id
_entity_poly.type
_entity_poly.pdbx_seq_one_letter_code
_entity_poly.pdbx_strand_id
1 'polypeptide(L)'
;MEVHVSILPFPLLVDKLCHRAFARLCTLPGTHPLQPLVSRAAKHWPKRHRSAIQELAHLYGLTPEDIETITPARFSPYWKPGHAIEIAAGKDQARESEDKWAGKDGIRIYTDGSDIDGGVGAAAVLYKPGRRQVKTLQYHLGPSTEHTVYEAEVVALILGMELIRQESSVRNVSLAVDNQAAVSASRSSRSAPGHYLMDKFHRLKARVKLKHRGAKIAVRWVPGHMGIKGNEVVDRKAKEAARGHMEIRRPIPTCLLKKLPRSVSKVHQLHHQELVAEADRRWKASPRWTKMNEIDPKLPSKRYGILIAGLPRRHAAILFQLRTGHAPLRKHLHKIGRADTPTCQACGEAPETVPHYILYCPAFNHPRSAMSFELGDDARSLTALFTNAGSLRSLFRYIHRTKRFEEHFGCMSLPPAKEIMEKAKKRGLKDKGKEKQQKRNEQR
;
A
#
# COMPACT_ATOMS: atom_id res chain seq x y z
N MET A 1 -20.29 12.64 -2.39
CA MET A 1 -19.32 12.46 -3.49
C MET A 1 -18.03 11.80 -3.00
N GLU A 2 -17.44 12.23 -1.89
CA GLU A 2 -16.17 11.71 -1.34
C GLU A 2 -16.08 10.18 -1.24
N VAL A 3 -17.14 9.52 -0.74
CA VAL A 3 -17.24 8.06 -0.63
C VAL A 3 -17.06 7.33 -1.97
N HIS A 4 -17.58 7.91 -3.06
CA HIS A 4 -17.50 7.32 -4.40
C HIS A 4 -16.09 7.39 -5.00
N VAL A 5 -15.31 8.40 -4.59
CA VAL A 5 -13.91 8.58 -5.01
C VAL A 5 -12.92 8.03 -4.00
N SER A 6 -13.40 7.40 -2.91
CA SER A 6 -12.57 6.80 -1.86
C SER A 6 -11.61 7.81 -1.19
N ILE A 7 -12.04 9.06 -1.05
CA ILE A 7 -11.30 10.12 -0.37
C ILE A 7 -11.85 10.27 1.05
N LEU A 8 -10.98 10.60 2.01
CA LEU A 8 -11.40 10.91 3.37
C LEU A 8 -12.31 12.15 3.38
N PRO A 9 -13.36 12.20 4.22
CA PRO A 9 -14.11 13.42 4.50
C PRO A 9 -13.17 14.58 4.82
N PHE A 10 -13.50 15.78 4.35
CA PHE A 10 -12.62 16.95 4.46
C PHE A 10 -11.96 17.16 5.84
N PRO A 11 -12.67 17.10 6.99
CA PRO A 11 -12.02 17.26 8.31
C PRO A 11 -10.93 16.20 8.59
N LEU A 12 -11.17 14.95 8.18
CA LEU A 12 -10.20 13.86 8.35
C LEU A 12 -9.03 13.98 7.36
N LEU A 13 -9.25 14.60 6.21
CA LEU A 13 -8.18 14.92 5.27
C LEU A 13 -7.27 16.02 5.83
N VAL A 14 -7.83 17.07 6.43
CA VAL A 14 -7.06 18.12 7.11
C VAL A 14 -6.24 17.51 8.25
N ASP A 15 -6.85 16.66 9.07
CA ASP A 15 -6.17 15.98 10.17
C ASP A 15 -4.97 15.14 9.68
N LYS A 16 -5.17 14.35 8.61
CA LYS A 16 -4.09 13.60 7.95
C LYS A 16 -2.91 14.49 7.53
N LEU A 17 -3.20 15.67 6.99
CA LEU A 17 -2.18 16.60 6.50
C LEU A 17 -1.42 17.24 7.67
N CYS A 18 -2.14 17.68 8.70
CA CYS A 18 -1.56 18.23 9.92
C CYS A 18 -0.66 17.21 10.64
N HIS A 19 -1.12 15.96 10.80
CA HIS A 19 -0.34 14.88 11.38
C HIS A 19 0.94 14.61 10.59
N ARG A 20 0.86 14.52 9.25
CA ARG A 20 2.04 14.32 8.39
C ARG A 20 3.02 15.47 8.45
N ALA A 21 2.53 16.71 8.50
CA ALA A 21 3.36 17.89 8.61
C ALA A 21 4.12 17.88 9.94
N PHE A 22 3.43 17.60 11.05
CA PHE A 22 4.05 17.54 12.36
C PHE A 22 5.03 16.37 12.51
N ALA A 23 4.65 15.16 12.08
CA ALA A 23 5.54 14.01 12.07
C ALA A 23 6.82 14.27 11.24
N ARG A 24 6.73 15.00 10.14
CA ARG A 24 7.91 15.44 9.37
C ARG A 24 8.79 16.41 10.17
N LEU A 25 8.21 17.33 10.93
CA LEU A 25 8.98 18.21 11.83
C LEU A 25 9.72 17.40 12.91
N CYS A 26 9.14 16.31 13.41
CA CYS A 26 9.81 15.42 14.36
C CYS A 26 11.00 14.67 13.76
N THR A 27 11.06 14.49 12.43
CA THR A 27 12.19 13.80 11.78
C THR A 27 13.42 14.69 11.55
N LEU A 28 13.36 15.97 11.88
CA LEU A 28 14.43 16.93 11.59
C LEU A 28 15.70 16.61 12.41
N PRO A 29 16.90 16.73 11.81
CA PRO A 29 18.15 16.58 12.55
C PRO A 29 18.35 17.74 13.53
N GLY A 30 19.11 17.51 14.61
CA GLY A 30 19.42 18.55 15.60
C GLY A 30 20.14 19.78 15.05
N THR A 31 20.74 19.68 13.85
CA THR A 31 21.35 20.82 13.13
C THR A 31 20.32 21.70 12.41
N HIS A 32 19.06 21.27 12.31
CA HIS A 32 18.02 22.03 11.62
C HIS A 32 17.47 23.14 12.54
N PRO A 33 17.29 24.38 12.05
CA PRO A 33 16.89 25.53 12.89
C PRO A 33 15.52 25.36 13.56
N LEU A 34 14.60 24.61 12.96
CA LEU A 34 13.29 24.32 13.55
C LEU A 34 13.33 23.21 14.62
N GLN A 35 14.38 22.38 14.69
CA GLN A 35 14.38 21.23 15.59
C GLN A 35 14.27 21.63 17.08
N PRO A 36 15.01 22.65 17.58
CA PRO A 36 14.86 23.09 18.97
C PRO A 36 13.46 23.62 19.31
N LEU A 37 12.80 24.27 18.34
CA LEU A 37 11.44 24.79 18.51
C LEU A 37 10.43 23.65 18.62
N VAL A 38 10.54 22.64 17.75
CA VAL A 38 9.66 21.46 17.75
C VAL A 38 9.84 20.64 19.02
N SER A 39 11.09 20.38 19.44
CA SER A 39 11.37 19.68 20.71
C SER A 39 10.83 20.44 21.91
N ARG A 40 10.93 21.78 21.95
CA ARG A 40 10.35 22.58 23.03
C ARG A 40 8.83 22.52 23.03
N ALA A 41 8.21 22.62 21.85
CA ALA A 41 6.75 22.56 21.70
C ALA A 41 6.17 21.21 22.15
N ALA A 42 6.85 20.11 21.84
CA ALA A 42 6.43 18.77 22.27
C ALA A 42 6.54 18.57 23.79
N LYS A 43 7.52 19.19 24.44
CA LYS A 43 7.75 19.04 25.89
C LYS A 43 6.94 19.99 26.76
N HIS A 44 6.59 21.16 26.25
CA HIS A 44 5.98 22.23 27.05
C HIS A 44 4.59 22.62 26.54
N TRP A 45 3.60 22.51 27.42
CA TRP A 45 2.23 22.97 27.18
C TRP A 45 1.93 24.28 27.93
N PRO A 46 1.86 25.43 27.24
CA PRO A 46 1.61 26.70 27.89
C PRO A 46 0.13 26.90 28.22
N LYS A 47 -0.14 27.62 29.32
CA LYS A 47 -1.51 27.96 29.78
C LYS A 47 -2.22 28.95 28.85
N ARG A 48 -1.48 29.85 28.18
CA ARG A 48 -1.99 30.91 27.28
C ARG A 48 -1.13 30.98 26.01
N HIS A 49 -1.67 31.58 24.94
CA HIS A 49 -0.97 31.85 23.67
C HIS A 49 -0.28 30.61 23.06
N ARG A 50 -1.05 29.51 22.91
CA ARG A 50 -0.56 28.28 22.29
C ARG A 50 -0.28 28.53 20.81
N SER A 51 0.89 28.11 20.36
CA SER A 51 1.22 28.08 18.94
C SER A 51 0.62 26.85 18.26
N ALA A 52 0.40 26.93 16.94
CA ALA A 52 -0.08 25.79 16.17
C ALA A 52 0.84 24.55 16.31
N ILE A 53 2.17 24.73 16.38
CA ILE A 53 3.11 23.62 16.55
C ILE A 53 2.90 22.92 17.89
N GLN A 54 2.63 23.68 18.96
CA GLN A 54 2.30 23.09 20.27
C GLN A 54 0.98 22.33 20.18
N GLU A 55 -0.07 22.91 19.62
CA GLU A 55 -1.36 22.21 19.48
C GLU A 55 -1.21 20.89 18.74
N LEU A 56 -0.50 20.87 17.60
CA LEU A 56 -0.25 19.65 16.86
C LEU A 56 0.60 18.64 17.66
N ALA A 57 1.59 19.10 18.41
CA ALA A 57 2.45 18.22 19.21
C ALA A 57 1.66 17.44 20.27
N HIS A 58 0.79 18.13 20.99
CA HIS A 58 -0.01 17.52 22.07
C HIS A 58 -1.25 16.81 21.54
N LEU A 59 -1.82 17.25 20.41
CA LEU A 59 -2.90 16.54 19.73
C LEU A 59 -2.47 15.15 19.28
N TYR A 60 -1.27 15.03 18.70
CA TYR A 60 -0.77 13.76 18.15
C TYR A 60 0.14 12.97 19.09
N GLY A 61 0.58 13.57 20.20
CA GLY A 61 1.47 12.92 21.17
C GLY A 61 2.80 12.48 20.54
N LEU A 62 3.32 13.22 19.56
CA LEU A 62 4.57 12.91 18.87
C LEU A 62 5.71 13.77 19.43
N THR A 63 6.84 13.13 19.71
CA THR A 63 8.06 13.80 20.14
C THR A 63 9.19 13.54 19.13
N PRO A 64 10.09 14.51 18.87
CA PRO A 64 11.27 14.28 18.05
C PRO A 64 12.20 13.19 18.58
N GLU A 65 12.23 12.97 19.89
CA GLU A 65 13.10 11.98 20.53
C GLU A 65 12.68 10.53 20.24
N ASP A 66 11.39 10.30 20.01
CA ASP A 66 10.83 8.96 19.77
C ASP A 66 10.76 8.59 18.28
N ILE A 67 11.02 9.53 17.37
CA ILE A 67 10.88 9.35 15.91
C ILE A 67 12.25 9.37 15.23
N GLU A 68 12.40 8.58 14.18
CA GLU A 68 13.64 8.54 13.42
C GLU A 68 14.06 9.91 12.85
N THR A 69 15.36 10.17 12.85
CA THR A 69 15.92 11.37 12.22
C THR A 69 16.21 11.13 10.74
N ILE A 70 15.71 12.01 9.87
CA ILE A 70 15.96 12.00 8.43
C ILE A 70 16.84 13.19 8.06
N THR A 71 18.14 12.93 7.91
CA THR A 71 19.11 13.95 7.46
C THR A 71 18.89 14.28 5.99
N PRO A 72 18.68 15.55 5.57
CA PRO A 72 18.40 15.90 4.17
C PRO A 72 19.50 15.50 3.19
N ALA A 73 20.77 15.62 3.60
CA ALA A 73 21.93 15.20 2.82
C ALA A 73 22.77 14.22 3.66
N ARG A 74 22.74 12.93 3.30
CA ARG A 74 23.46 11.87 4.03
C ARG A 74 24.93 11.74 3.62
N PHE A 75 25.22 11.98 2.34
CA PHE A 75 26.55 11.81 1.77
C PHE A 75 26.89 12.95 0.81
N SER A 76 28.19 13.16 0.61
CA SER A 76 28.70 14.01 -0.46
C SER A 76 28.24 13.50 -1.83
N PRO A 77 28.00 14.39 -2.82
CA PRO A 77 27.68 14.00 -4.20
C PRO A 77 28.67 13.01 -4.83
N TYR A 78 29.93 13.00 -4.35
CA TYR A 78 30.99 12.12 -4.85
C TYR A 78 31.07 10.76 -4.15
N TRP A 79 30.19 10.49 -3.19
CA TRP A 79 30.21 9.22 -2.45
C TRP A 79 29.88 8.04 -3.36
N LYS A 80 30.72 6.99 -3.29
CA LYS A 80 30.50 5.74 -4.02
C LYS A 80 30.33 4.57 -3.04
N PRO A 81 29.37 3.66 -3.27
CA PRO A 81 29.23 2.47 -2.44
C PRO A 81 30.43 1.55 -2.67
N GLY A 82 31.30 1.42 -1.66
CA GLY A 82 32.49 0.57 -1.75
C GLY A 82 32.25 -0.95 -1.67
N HIS A 83 31.18 -1.50 -2.24
CA HIS A 83 30.94 -2.95 -2.32
C HIS A 83 30.40 -3.32 -3.71
N ALA A 84 30.65 -4.56 -4.14
CA ALA A 84 30.05 -5.10 -5.36
C ALA A 84 28.61 -5.52 -5.07
N ILE A 85 27.73 -5.40 -6.08
CA ILE A 85 26.35 -5.89 -6.02
C ILE A 85 26.13 -6.89 -7.15
N GLU A 86 25.58 -8.04 -6.80
CA GLU A 86 25.17 -9.08 -7.73
C GLU A 86 23.64 -9.25 -7.62
N ILE A 87 22.90 -8.67 -8.58
CA ILE A 87 21.45 -8.90 -8.70
C ILE A 87 21.26 -9.77 -9.93
N ALA A 88 20.82 -11.02 -9.72
CA ALA A 88 20.48 -11.92 -10.81
C ALA A 88 19.22 -11.41 -11.54
N ALA A 89 19.17 -11.59 -12.86
CA ALA A 89 18.01 -11.15 -13.66
C ALA A 89 16.77 -12.04 -13.45
N GLY A 90 16.93 -13.22 -12.85
CA GLY A 90 15.86 -14.18 -12.58
C GLY A 90 16.22 -15.19 -11.49
N LYS A 91 15.24 -16.02 -11.11
CA LYS A 91 15.36 -17.00 -10.00
C LYS A 91 16.37 -18.11 -10.31
N ASP A 92 16.41 -18.60 -11.55
CA ASP A 92 17.31 -19.70 -11.94
C ASP A 92 18.77 -19.26 -11.95
N GLN A 93 19.05 -18.06 -12.48
CA GLN A 93 20.38 -17.45 -12.41
C GLN A 93 20.84 -17.16 -10.98
N ALA A 94 19.91 -16.86 -10.06
CA ALA A 94 20.24 -16.67 -8.66
C ALA A 94 20.64 -17.99 -7.97
N ARG A 95 20.05 -19.12 -8.37
CA ARG A 95 20.46 -20.46 -7.90
C ARG A 95 21.84 -20.83 -8.44
N GLU A 96 22.09 -20.63 -9.73
CA GLU A 96 23.43 -20.86 -10.29
C GLU A 96 24.50 -19.98 -9.62
N SER A 97 24.14 -18.73 -9.28
CA SER A 97 25.02 -17.85 -8.52
C SER A 97 25.27 -18.36 -7.09
N GLU A 98 24.28 -18.97 -6.44
CA GLU A 98 24.44 -19.62 -5.13
C GLU A 98 25.40 -20.80 -5.22
N ASP A 99 25.24 -21.68 -6.21
CA ASP A 99 26.10 -22.85 -6.39
C ASP A 99 27.56 -22.44 -6.64
N LYS A 100 27.77 -21.41 -7.46
CA LYS A 100 29.10 -20.81 -7.69
C LYS A 100 29.73 -20.28 -6.40
N TRP A 101 28.95 -19.65 -5.52
CA TRP A 101 29.44 -19.15 -4.25
C TRP A 101 29.62 -20.25 -3.21
N ALA A 102 28.83 -21.33 -3.27
CA ALA A 102 28.98 -22.51 -2.42
C ALA A 102 30.29 -23.27 -2.74
N GLY A 103 30.71 -23.29 -4.01
CA GLY A 103 31.97 -23.88 -4.46
C GLY A 103 33.21 -22.99 -4.28
N LYS A 104 33.06 -21.70 -3.92
CA LYS A 104 34.19 -20.79 -3.68
C LYS A 104 34.68 -20.88 -2.23
N ASP A 105 35.99 -20.81 -2.03
CA ASP A 105 36.55 -20.61 -0.70
C ASP A 105 36.27 -19.18 -0.19
N GLY A 106 35.41 -19.07 0.82
CA GLY A 106 34.93 -17.80 1.34
C GLY A 106 33.80 -17.93 2.36
N ILE A 107 33.53 -16.83 3.06
CA ILE A 107 32.43 -16.74 4.02
C ILE A 107 31.12 -16.47 3.29
N ARG A 108 30.06 -17.19 3.66
CA ARG A 108 28.70 -16.96 3.18
C ARG A 108 27.81 -16.52 4.33
N ILE A 109 27.14 -15.39 4.16
CA ILE A 109 26.22 -14.85 5.16
C ILE A 109 24.86 -14.71 4.50
N TYR A 110 23.82 -15.17 5.19
CA TYR A 110 22.42 -14.94 4.82
C TYR A 110 21.81 -14.02 5.85
N THR A 111 21.02 -13.05 5.39
CA THR A 111 20.34 -12.05 6.22
C THR A 111 18.89 -11.98 5.85
N ASP A 112 18.01 -11.84 6.83
CA ASP A 112 16.58 -11.65 6.61
C ASP A 112 15.93 -10.79 7.71
N GLY A 113 14.85 -10.10 7.36
CA GLY A 113 13.99 -9.33 8.24
C GLY A 113 12.53 -9.74 8.13
N SER A 114 11.87 -9.99 9.27
CA SER A 114 10.48 -10.47 9.33
C SER A 114 9.59 -9.52 10.14
N ASP A 115 8.32 -9.39 9.72
CA ASP A 115 7.20 -8.81 10.46
C ASP A 115 6.14 -9.91 10.59
N ILE A 116 5.96 -10.45 11.79
CA ILE A 116 5.04 -11.56 12.08
C ILE A 116 4.50 -11.44 13.51
N ASP A 117 3.25 -11.83 13.70
CA ASP A 117 2.57 -11.86 15.01
C ASP A 117 2.65 -10.53 15.79
N GLY A 118 2.68 -9.40 15.08
CA GLY A 118 2.74 -8.05 15.66
C GLY A 118 4.13 -7.60 16.14
N GLY A 119 5.17 -8.39 15.87
CA GLY A 119 6.57 -8.06 16.15
C GLY A 119 7.44 -8.03 14.90
N VAL A 120 8.54 -7.29 15.00
CA VAL A 120 9.52 -7.12 13.93
C VAL A 120 10.89 -7.59 14.40
N GLY A 121 11.54 -8.42 13.60
CA GLY A 121 12.81 -9.04 13.96
C GLY A 121 13.72 -9.25 12.77
N ALA A 122 15.02 -9.32 13.04
CA ALA A 122 16.06 -9.49 12.04
C ALA A 122 17.02 -10.60 12.46
N ALA A 123 17.61 -11.28 11.48
CA ALA A 123 18.63 -12.29 11.73
C ALA A 123 19.73 -12.28 10.67
N ALA A 124 20.91 -12.76 11.07
CA ALA A 124 22.01 -13.04 10.17
C ALA A 124 22.70 -14.36 10.57
N VAL A 125 23.04 -15.18 9.58
CA VAL A 125 23.71 -16.47 9.78
C VAL A 125 24.96 -16.53 8.92
N LEU A 126 26.11 -16.79 9.54
CA LEU A 126 27.42 -16.90 8.91
C LEU A 126 27.87 -18.36 8.81
N TYR A 127 28.12 -18.79 7.59
CA TYR A 127 28.74 -20.06 7.21
C TYR A 127 30.20 -19.81 6.81
N LYS A 128 31.12 -20.55 7.45
CA LYS A 128 32.55 -20.51 7.15
C LYS A 128 33.04 -21.91 6.75
N PRO A 129 33.78 -22.06 5.64
CA PRO A 129 34.37 -23.34 5.25
C PRO A 129 35.19 -23.94 6.41
N GLY A 130 35.07 -25.26 6.61
CA GLY A 130 35.76 -25.98 7.68
C GLY A 130 35.20 -25.76 9.11
N ARG A 131 34.18 -24.91 9.31
CA ARG A 131 33.56 -24.72 10.63
C ARG A 131 32.25 -25.51 10.74
N ARG A 132 32.17 -26.40 11.73
CA ARG A 132 30.99 -27.26 11.97
C ARG A 132 29.77 -26.49 12.50
N GLN A 133 29.97 -25.45 13.30
CA GLN A 133 28.90 -24.60 13.83
C GLN A 133 28.79 -23.28 13.06
N VAL A 134 27.56 -22.91 12.70
CA VAL A 134 27.25 -21.59 12.13
C VAL A 134 27.21 -20.54 13.23
N LYS A 135 27.64 -19.32 12.92
CA LYS A 135 27.43 -18.18 13.83
C LYS A 135 26.13 -17.48 13.47
N THR A 136 25.31 -17.20 14.46
CA THR A 136 24.00 -16.56 14.27
C THR A 136 23.90 -15.33 15.15
N LEU A 137 23.34 -14.26 14.60
CA LEU A 137 22.87 -13.10 15.37
C LEU A 137 21.39 -12.88 15.07
N GLN A 138 20.65 -12.50 16.11
CA GLN A 138 19.24 -12.13 16.05
C GLN A 138 19.05 -10.78 16.73
N TYR A 139 18.05 -10.03 16.29
CA TYR A 139 17.66 -8.79 16.93
C TYR A 139 16.15 -8.60 16.84
N HIS A 140 15.50 -8.42 17.98
CA HIS A 140 14.11 -7.99 18.05
C HIS A 140 14.07 -6.46 17.98
N LEU A 141 13.48 -5.91 16.90
CA LEU A 141 13.39 -4.47 16.72
C LEU A 141 12.35 -3.87 17.66
N GLY A 142 11.21 -4.56 17.82
CA GLY A 142 10.06 -4.09 18.58
C GLY A 142 8.76 -4.42 17.86
N PRO A 143 7.65 -3.74 18.20
CA PRO A 143 6.34 -4.03 17.62
C PRO A 143 6.20 -3.53 16.17
N SER A 144 5.34 -4.19 15.39
CA SER A 144 5.02 -3.84 13.99
C SER A 144 4.29 -2.50 13.85
N THR A 145 3.88 -1.90 14.97
CA THR A 145 3.35 -0.54 15.06
C THR A 145 4.45 0.54 15.07
N GLU A 146 5.70 0.16 15.38
CA GLU A 146 6.83 1.09 15.46
C GLU A 146 7.84 0.89 14.33
N HIS A 147 8.04 -0.35 13.88
CA HIS A 147 9.08 -0.69 12.90
C HIS A 147 8.52 -1.35 11.64
N THR A 148 9.22 -1.16 10.54
CA THR A 148 8.92 -1.76 9.22
C THR A 148 9.76 -3.00 8.95
N VAL A 149 9.26 -3.92 8.10
CA VAL A 149 10.07 -5.03 7.55
C VAL A 149 11.35 -4.50 6.92
N TYR A 150 11.27 -3.38 6.19
CA TYR A 150 12.44 -2.77 5.57
C TYR A 150 13.53 -2.41 6.58
N GLU A 151 13.19 -1.85 7.75
CA GLU A 151 14.18 -1.60 8.81
C GLU A 151 14.80 -2.88 9.33
N ALA A 152 14.02 -3.95 9.49
CA ALA A 152 14.51 -5.26 9.89
C ALA A 152 15.54 -5.81 8.92
N GLU A 153 15.30 -5.67 7.62
CA GLU A 153 16.20 -6.08 6.54
C GLU A 153 17.54 -5.32 6.61
N VAL A 154 17.50 -4.01 6.85
CA VAL A 154 18.72 -3.22 7.04
C VAL A 154 19.45 -3.63 8.32
N VAL A 155 18.71 -3.89 9.41
CA VAL A 155 19.31 -4.41 10.66
C VAL A 155 19.96 -5.77 10.43
N ALA A 156 19.35 -6.65 9.64
CA ALA A 156 19.93 -7.94 9.27
C ALA A 156 21.29 -7.78 8.57
N LEU A 157 21.44 -6.79 7.69
CA LEU A 157 22.75 -6.42 7.09
C LEU A 157 23.77 -5.94 8.14
N ILE A 158 23.33 -5.16 9.13
CA ILE A 158 24.18 -4.72 10.25
C ILE A 158 24.66 -5.93 11.06
N LEU A 159 23.76 -6.88 11.35
CA LEU A 159 24.11 -8.14 12.03
C LEU A 159 25.10 -8.96 11.21
N GLY A 160 24.91 -9.06 9.90
CA GLY A 160 25.84 -9.72 8.98
C GLY A 160 27.23 -9.08 9.01
N MET A 161 27.32 -7.75 8.96
CA MET A 161 28.61 -7.04 9.08
C MET A 161 29.29 -7.24 10.43
N GLU A 162 28.50 -7.32 11.50
CA GLU A 162 29.02 -7.57 12.85
C GLU A 162 29.61 -8.98 12.96
N LEU A 163 28.97 -9.99 12.34
CA LEU A 163 29.53 -11.34 12.24
C LEU A 163 30.88 -11.34 11.52
N ILE A 164 31.03 -10.59 10.42
CA ILE A 164 32.32 -10.45 9.71
C ILE A 164 33.37 -9.77 10.61
N ARG A 165 32.98 -8.72 11.32
CA ARG A 165 33.87 -7.97 12.23
C ARG A 165 34.46 -8.87 13.31
N GLN A 166 33.69 -9.85 13.80
CA GLN A 166 34.10 -10.80 14.83
C GLN A 166 35.05 -11.90 14.34
N GLU A 167 35.22 -12.08 13.02
CA GLU A 167 36.19 -13.03 12.49
C GLU A 167 37.63 -12.51 12.59
N SER A 168 38.60 -13.43 12.67
CA SER A 168 40.03 -13.10 12.78
C SER A 168 40.65 -12.71 11.44
N SER A 169 40.27 -13.41 10.37
CA SER A 169 40.73 -13.15 8.99
C SER A 169 39.62 -13.46 8.00
N VAL A 170 39.46 -12.57 7.02
CA VAL A 170 38.39 -12.59 6.02
C VAL A 170 38.97 -12.13 4.68
N ARG A 171 38.80 -12.94 3.62
CA ARG A 171 39.19 -12.58 2.24
C ARG A 171 37.98 -12.37 1.34
N ASN A 172 37.16 -13.41 1.13
CA ASN A 172 35.97 -13.34 0.29
C ASN A 172 34.72 -13.47 1.15
N VAL A 173 33.77 -12.55 1.00
CA VAL A 173 32.47 -12.60 1.67
C VAL A 173 31.35 -12.42 0.66
N SER A 174 30.38 -13.33 0.71
CA SER A 174 29.09 -13.13 0.09
C SER A 174 28.03 -12.84 1.17
N LEU A 175 27.28 -11.76 0.98
CA LEU A 175 26.18 -11.34 1.83
C LEU A 175 24.88 -11.45 1.04
N ALA A 176 24.13 -12.53 1.25
CA ALA A 176 22.86 -12.82 0.63
C ALA A 176 21.71 -12.09 1.34
N VAL A 177 20.90 -11.42 0.53
CA VAL A 177 19.72 -10.66 0.93
C VAL A 177 18.58 -11.04 0.00
N ASP A 178 17.39 -11.28 0.49
CA ASP A 178 16.22 -11.62 -0.34
C ASP A 178 15.38 -10.40 -0.75
N ASN A 179 15.64 -9.25 -0.14
CA ASN A 179 14.97 -8.00 -0.44
C ASN A 179 15.76 -7.09 -1.38
N GLN A 180 15.30 -6.98 -2.63
CA GLN A 180 15.90 -6.10 -3.64
C GLN A 180 15.91 -4.63 -3.23
N ALA A 181 14.97 -4.18 -2.39
CA ALA A 181 14.94 -2.80 -1.91
C ALA A 181 16.10 -2.54 -0.94
N ALA A 182 16.41 -3.47 -0.03
CA ALA A 182 17.56 -3.37 0.86
C ALA A 182 18.90 -3.38 0.09
N VAL A 183 18.99 -4.23 -0.94
CA VAL A 183 20.15 -4.26 -1.85
C VAL A 183 20.31 -2.91 -2.58
N SER A 184 19.23 -2.38 -3.15
CA SER A 184 19.25 -1.10 -3.88
C SER A 184 19.57 0.08 -2.97
N ALA A 185 18.97 0.12 -1.78
CA ALA A 185 19.18 1.18 -0.80
C ALA A 185 20.61 1.20 -0.26
N SER A 186 21.32 0.07 -0.24
CA SER A 186 22.73 0.01 0.16
C SER A 186 23.66 0.85 -0.73
N ARG A 187 23.23 1.20 -1.96
CA ARG A 187 23.89 2.13 -2.89
C ARG A 187 23.34 3.55 -2.88
N SER A 188 22.18 3.76 -2.25
CA SER A 188 21.48 5.03 -2.32
C SER A 188 22.12 6.05 -1.39
N SER A 189 22.52 7.18 -1.96
CA SER A 189 22.89 8.37 -1.20
C SER A 189 21.67 9.22 -0.80
N ARG A 190 20.48 8.89 -1.31
CA ARG A 190 19.25 9.65 -1.03
C ARG A 190 18.80 9.43 0.40
N SER A 191 18.09 10.42 0.92
CA SER A 191 17.46 10.36 2.23
C SER A 191 16.05 9.80 2.12
N ALA A 192 15.71 8.88 3.02
CA ALA A 192 14.40 8.28 3.13
C ALA A 192 14.21 7.70 4.55
N PRO A 193 12.97 7.38 4.96
CA PRO A 193 12.71 6.61 6.18
C PRO A 193 13.56 5.32 6.25
N GLY A 194 14.02 4.98 7.44
CA GLY A 194 14.91 3.84 7.74
C GLY A 194 16.38 4.04 7.35
N HIS A 195 16.74 5.11 6.61
CA HIS A 195 18.10 5.26 6.07
C HIS A 195 19.17 5.60 7.12
N TYR A 196 18.80 6.04 8.32
CA TYR A 196 19.74 6.17 9.43
C TYR A 196 20.37 4.82 9.82
N LEU A 197 19.67 3.70 9.58
CA LEU A 197 20.20 2.34 9.76
C LEU A 197 21.22 2.00 8.66
N MET A 198 20.98 2.44 7.42
CA MET A 198 21.96 2.31 6.34
C MET A 198 23.26 3.06 6.65
N ASP A 199 23.19 4.21 7.31
CA ASP A 199 24.39 4.92 7.77
C ASP A 199 25.15 4.12 8.84
N LYS A 200 24.43 3.46 9.77
CA LYS A 200 25.04 2.53 10.74
C LYS A 200 25.71 1.35 10.03
N PHE A 201 25.06 0.75 9.04
CA PHE A 201 25.62 -0.30 8.20
C PHE A 201 26.90 0.15 7.47
N HIS A 202 26.89 1.30 6.81
CA HIS A 202 28.06 1.81 6.09
C HIS A 202 29.24 2.12 7.03
N ARG A 203 28.98 2.68 8.23
CA ARG A 203 30.01 2.88 9.27
C ARG A 203 30.62 1.56 9.73
N LEU A 204 29.78 0.54 9.97
CA LEU A 204 30.26 -0.78 10.37
C LEU A 204 31.07 -1.46 9.26
N LYS A 205 30.61 -1.36 8.01
CA LYS A 205 31.34 -1.82 6.82
C LYS A 205 32.72 -1.16 6.70
N ALA A 206 32.83 0.14 6.95
CA ALA A 206 34.12 0.83 6.92
C ALA A 206 35.10 0.27 7.97
N ARG A 207 34.62 -0.02 9.19
CA ARG A 207 35.41 -0.67 10.24
C ARG A 207 35.83 -2.09 9.87
N VAL A 208 34.93 -2.86 9.27
CA VAL A 208 35.23 -4.22 8.75
C VAL A 208 36.34 -4.18 7.71
N LYS A 209 36.29 -3.24 6.75
CA LYS A 209 37.33 -3.06 5.74
C LYS A 209 38.69 -2.64 6.32
N LEU A 210 38.69 -1.85 7.39
CA LEU A 210 39.92 -1.43 8.06
C LEU A 210 40.60 -2.61 8.77
N LYS A 211 39.81 -3.47 9.43
CA LYS A 211 40.30 -4.68 10.09
C LYS A 211 40.75 -5.75 9.10
N HIS A 212 39.95 -6.00 8.06
CA HIS A 212 40.20 -7.03 7.05
C HIS A 212 40.62 -6.39 5.74
N ARG A 213 41.85 -5.87 5.71
CA ARG A 213 42.40 -5.20 4.51
C ARG A 213 42.40 -6.16 3.32
N GLY A 214 41.88 -5.70 2.19
CA GLY A 214 41.75 -6.50 0.97
C GLY A 214 40.53 -7.42 0.92
N ALA A 215 39.67 -7.45 1.94
CA ALA A 215 38.45 -8.23 1.91
C ALA A 215 37.49 -7.77 0.79
N LYS A 216 37.09 -8.71 -0.07
CA LYS A 216 36.09 -8.53 -1.11
C LYS A 216 34.72 -8.92 -0.56
N ILE A 217 33.86 -7.92 -0.42
CA ILE A 217 32.47 -8.10 0.05
C ILE A 217 31.53 -7.89 -1.13
N ALA A 218 30.79 -8.93 -1.49
CA ALA A 218 29.72 -8.90 -2.48
C ALA A 218 28.37 -8.98 -1.77
N VAL A 219 27.49 -8.02 -2.04
CA VAL A 219 26.08 -8.06 -1.61
C VAL A 219 25.27 -8.65 -2.75
N ARG A 220 24.61 -9.78 -2.52
CA ARG A 220 23.92 -10.54 -3.56
C ARG A 220 22.45 -10.69 -3.24
N TRP A 221 21.62 -10.63 -4.27
CA TRP A 221 20.20 -10.94 -4.13
C TRP A 221 19.98 -12.45 -4.25
N VAL A 222 19.20 -13.03 -3.34
CA VAL A 222 18.76 -14.43 -3.39
C VAL A 222 17.23 -14.52 -3.37
N PRO A 223 16.60 -15.42 -4.14
CA PRO A 223 15.16 -15.57 -4.08
C PRO A 223 14.76 -16.24 -2.76
N GLY A 224 13.86 -15.60 -2.02
CA GLY A 224 13.21 -16.21 -0.85
C GLY A 224 12.38 -17.44 -1.22
N HIS A 225 12.24 -18.37 -0.27
CA HIS A 225 11.36 -19.56 -0.34
C HIS A 225 11.64 -20.54 -1.51
N MET A 226 12.90 -20.71 -1.89
CA MET A 226 13.29 -21.57 -3.02
C MET A 226 14.13 -22.80 -2.64
N GLY A 227 14.11 -23.24 -1.37
CA GLY A 227 14.88 -24.42 -0.94
C GLY A 227 16.33 -24.13 -0.54
N ILE A 228 16.76 -22.85 -0.53
CA ILE A 228 18.13 -22.49 -0.16
C ILE A 228 18.26 -22.60 1.36
N LYS A 229 18.92 -23.67 1.82
CA LYS A 229 19.09 -24.01 3.24
C LYS A 229 19.53 -22.81 4.10
N GLY A 230 20.47 -22.00 3.64
CA GLY A 230 20.93 -20.80 4.36
C GLY A 230 19.87 -19.72 4.51
N ASN A 231 19.06 -19.50 3.45
CA ASN A 231 17.97 -18.52 3.45
C ASN A 231 16.82 -18.98 4.35
N GLU A 232 16.46 -20.26 4.31
CA GLU A 232 15.40 -20.83 5.15
C GLU A 232 15.75 -20.80 6.64
N VAL A 233 17.02 -21.05 6.98
CA VAL A 233 17.48 -20.94 8.37
C VAL A 233 17.38 -19.50 8.86
N VAL A 234 17.82 -18.51 8.07
CA VAL A 234 17.75 -17.11 8.50
C VAL A 234 16.30 -16.59 8.56
N ASP A 235 15.42 -17.00 7.64
CA ASP A 235 13.99 -16.66 7.68
C ASP A 235 13.30 -17.15 8.95
N ARG A 236 13.55 -18.42 9.32
CA ARG A 236 13.07 -18.95 10.60
C ARG A 236 13.62 -18.16 11.78
N LYS A 237 14.91 -17.81 11.76
CA LYS A 237 15.56 -17.03 12.83
C LYS A 237 15.04 -15.61 12.94
N ALA A 238 14.71 -14.97 11.82
CA ALA A 238 14.11 -13.64 11.79
C ALA A 238 12.68 -13.69 12.37
N LYS A 239 11.90 -14.72 12.05
CA LYS A 239 10.57 -14.97 12.64
C LYS A 239 10.62 -15.25 14.14
N GLU A 240 11.58 -16.05 14.59
CA GLU A 240 11.84 -16.27 16.02
C GLU A 240 12.18 -14.94 16.73
N ALA A 241 13.08 -14.14 16.14
CA ALA A 241 13.46 -12.84 16.68
C ALA A 241 12.28 -11.86 16.70
N ALA A 242 11.41 -11.87 15.69
CA ALA A 242 10.21 -11.04 15.63
C ALA A 242 9.23 -11.37 16.76
N ARG A 243 9.13 -12.65 17.17
CA ARG A 243 8.37 -13.11 18.34
C ARG A 243 9.07 -12.86 19.68
N GLY A 244 10.27 -12.28 19.68
CA GLY A 244 11.07 -12.05 20.88
C GLY A 244 11.89 -13.27 21.34
N HIS A 245 11.89 -14.37 20.59
CA HIS A 245 12.67 -15.57 20.88
C HIS A 245 14.06 -15.45 20.25
N MET A 246 15.08 -15.15 21.06
CA MET A 246 16.47 -15.00 20.60
C MET A 246 17.37 -16.03 21.29
N GLU A 247 18.15 -16.78 20.51
CA GLU A 247 19.07 -17.80 21.04
C GLU A 247 20.26 -17.22 21.80
N ILE A 248 20.74 -16.04 21.37
CA ILE A 248 21.96 -15.43 21.90
C ILE A 248 21.71 -13.95 22.19
N ARG A 249 21.79 -13.55 23.47
CA ARG A 249 21.58 -12.15 23.90
C ARG A 249 22.81 -11.24 23.67
N ARG A 250 24.01 -11.77 23.40
CA ARG A 250 25.26 -10.99 23.19
C ARG A 250 26.27 -11.70 22.27
N PRO A 251 26.98 -10.99 21.36
CA PRO A 251 27.12 -9.54 21.27
C PRO A 251 26.25 -8.93 20.17
N ILE A 252 25.32 -8.06 20.56
CA ILE A 252 24.59 -7.17 19.66
C ILE A 252 25.55 -6.05 19.19
N PRO A 253 25.51 -5.62 17.92
CA PRO A 253 26.31 -4.49 17.46
C PRO A 253 26.09 -3.26 18.33
N THR A 254 27.15 -2.53 18.70
CA THR A 254 27.07 -1.36 19.59
C THR A 254 26.07 -0.30 19.12
N CYS A 255 25.88 -0.17 17.81
CA CYS A 255 24.92 0.77 17.21
C CYS A 255 23.44 0.37 17.38
N LEU A 256 23.14 -0.80 17.93
CA LEU A 256 21.80 -1.34 18.20
C LEU A 256 21.53 -1.56 19.70
N LEU A 257 22.42 -1.10 20.58
CA LEU A 257 22.23 -1.23 22.04
C LEU A 257 21.13 -0.31 22.59
N LYS A 258 20.92 0.85 21.96
CA LYS A 258 19.79 1.74 22.29
C LYS A 258 18.55 1.30 21.51
N LYS A 259 17.38 1.45 22.12
CA LYS A 259 16.08 1.26 21.44
C LYS A 259 16.08 2.05 20.12
N LEU A 260 15.61 1.41 19.06
CA LEU A 260 15.43 2.09 17.78
C LEU A 260 14.25 3.06 17.88
N PRO A 261 14.34 4.26 17.28
CA PRO A 261 13.22 5.17 17.21
C PRO A 261 12.10 4.61 16.32
N ARG A 262 10.88 5.13 16.50
CA ARG A 262 9.73 4.77 15.68
C ARG A 262 9.94 5.22 14.24
N SER A 263 9.56 4.38 13.28
CA SER A 263 9.56 4.76 11.87
C SER A 263 8.45 5.77 11.60
N VAL A 264 8.81 6.89 10.93
CA VAL A 264 7.82 7.88 10.50
C VAL A 264 6.81 7.27 9.51
N SER A 265 7.22 6.23 8.77
CA SER A 265 6.35 5.50 7.87
C SER A 265 5.24 4.76 8.62
N LYS A 266 5.56 4.11 9.74
CA LYS A 266 4.56 3.45 10.59
C LYS A 266 3.68 4.45 11.33
N VAL A 267 4.25 5.54 11.83
CA VAL A 267 3.50 6.67 12.40
C VAL A 267 2.44 7.17 11.41
N HIS A 268 2.82 7.43 10.15
CA HIS A 268 1.86 7.83 9.12
C HIS A 268 0.84 6.75 8.75
N GLN A 269 1.25 5.48 8.73
CA GLN A 269 0.38 4.36 8.37
C GLN A 269 -0.72 4.15 9.39
N LEU A 270 -0.36 4.08 10.68
CA LEU A 270 -1.31 3.86 11.78
C LEU A 270 -2.34 4.97 11.86
N HIS A 271 -1.91 6.23 11.86
CA HIS A 271 -2.85 7.35 11.89
C HIS A 271 -3.75 7.37 10.65
N HIS A 272 -3.23 7.01 9.47
CA HIS A 272 -4.09 6.89 8.30
C HIS A 272 -5.14 5.77 8.44
N GLN A 273 -4.80 4.64 9.07
CA GLN A 273 -5.73 3.54 9.33
C GLN A 273 -6.83 3.98 10.30
N GLU A 274 -6.48 4.70 11.37
CA GLU A 274 -7.44 5.31 12.30
C GLU A 274 -8.42 6.24 11.57
N LEU A 275 -7.91 7.13 10.72
CA LEU A 275 -8.74 8.04 9.92
C LEU A 275 -9.65 7.31 8.94
N VAL A 276 -9.20 6.19 8.36
CA VAL A 276 -10.03 5.37 7.47
C VAL A 276 -11.12 4.66 8.25
N ALA A 277 -10.81 4.12 9.43
CA ALA A 277 -11.81 3.51 10.31
C ALA A 277 -12.86 4.52 10.77
N GLU A 278 -12.42 5.73 11.14
CA GLU A 278 -13.30 6.83 11.50
C GLU A 278 -14.16 7.30 10.31
N ALA A 279 -13.59 7.38 9.11
CA ALA A 279 -14.35 7.69 7.89
C ALA A 279 -15.41 6.64 7.58
N ASP A 280 -15.09 5.35 7.76
CA ASP A 280 -16.04 4.25 7.59
C ASP A 280 -17.18 4.31 8.62
N ARG A 281 -16.85 4.60 9.88
CA ARG A 281 -17.84 4.82 10.94
C ARG A 281 -18.78 5.97 10.62
N ARG A 282 -18.27 7.13 10.18
CA ARG A 282 -19.07 8.27 9.75
C ARG A 282 -19.94 7.95 8.53
N TRP A 283 -19.41 7.17 7.59
CA TRP A 283 -20.17 6.75 6.43
C TRP A 283 -21.35 5.87 6.81
N LYS A 284 -21.13 4.85 7.65
CA LYS A 284 -22.18 3.94 8.14
C LYS A 284 -23.24 4.65 8.97
N ALA A 285 -22.89 5.71 9.69
CA ALA A 285 -23.83 6.54 10.43
C ALA A 285 -24.63 7.52 9.55
N SER A 286 -24.29 7.66 8.26
CA SER A 286 -24.96 8.61 7.37
C SER A 286 -26.37 8.13 6.97
N PRO A 287 -27.37 9.03 6.85
CA PRO A 287 -28.68 8.68 6.30
C PRO A 287 -28.63 8.15 4.85
N ARG A 288 -27.52 8.42 4.15
CA ARG A 288 -27.30 7.96 2.77
C ARG A 288 -26.76 6.54 2.69
N TRP A 289 -26.34 5.95 3.83
CA TRP A 289 -25.74 4.63 3.87
C TRP A 289 -26.72 3.58 3.37
N THR A 290 -27.89 3.44 4.00
CA THR A 290 -28.86 2.37 3.71
C THR A 290 -29.10 2.17 2.21
N LYS A 291 -29.47 3.27 1.51
CA LYS A 291 -29.71 3.25 0.06
C LYS A 291 -28.46 2.91 -0.75
N MET A 292 -27.31 3.40 -0.34
CA MET A 292 -26.07 3.15 -1.07
C MET A 292 -25.54 1.73 -0.82
N ASN A 293 -25.83 1.12 0.34
CA ASN A 293 -25.51 -0.28 0.63
C ASN A 293 -26.21 -1.25 -0.33
N GLU A 294 -27.49 -0.98 -0.62
CA GLU A 294 -28.27 -1.77 -1.58
C GLU A 294 -27.64 -1.73 -2.98
N ILE A 295 -27.04 -0.60 -3.35
CA ILE A 295 -26.47 -0.38 -4.68
C ILE A 295 -24.99 -0.82 -4.77
N ASP A 296 -24.21 -0.59 -3.74
CA ASP A 296 -22.78 -0.91 -3.70
C ASP A 296 -22.32 -1.12 -2.26
N PRO A 297 -22.43 -2.36 -1.75
CA PRO A 297 -22.06 -2.69 -0.37
C PRO A 297 -20.55 -2.58 -0.11
N LYS A 298 -19.75 -2.32 -1.16
CA LYS A 298 -18.28 -2.19 -1.07
C LYS A 298 -17.84 -0.73 -1.01
N LEU A 299 -18.75 0.23 -0.82
CA LEU A 299 -18.40 1.62 -0.58
C LEU A 299 -18.08 1.87 0.90
N PRO A 300 -17.07 2.72 1.22
CA PRO A 300 -16.19 3.44 0.30
C PRO A 300 -15.12 2.53 -0.34
N SER A 301 -14.93 2.64 -1.67
CA SER A 301 -13.80 1.96 -2.33
C SER A 301 -13.38 2.63 -3.63
N LYS A 302 -12.14 2.36 -4.04
CA LYS A 302 -11.59 2.83 -5.33
C LYS A 302 -12.28 2.21 -6.54
N ARG A 303 -13.08 1.16 -6.37
CA ARG A 303 -13.68 0.38 -7.47
C ARG A 303 -14.52 1.24 -8.39
N TYR A 304 -15.34 2.13 -7.83
CA TYR A 304 -16.17 3.01 -8.64
C TYR A 304 -15.32 4.01 -9.43
N GLY A 305 -14.30 4.60 -8.81
CA GLY A 305 -13.35 5.48 -9.52
C GLY A 305 -12.72 4.78 -10.71
N ILE A 306 -12.29 3.51 -10.55
CA ILE A 306 -11.73 2.70 -11.64
C ILE A 306 -12.81 2.42 -12.71
N LEU A 307 -14.04 2.08 -12.29
CA LEU A 307 -15.17 1.79 -13.18
C LEU A 307 -15.48 2.96 -14.12
N ILE A 308 -15.51 4.19 -13.60
CA ILE A 308 -15.85 5.39 -14.38
C ILE A 308 -14.66 6.01 -15.12
N ALA A 309 -13.43 5.65 -14.78
CA ALA A 309 -12.24 6.30 -15.33
C ALA A 309 -12.07 6.13 -16.85
N GLY A 310 -12.74 5.14 -17.45
CA GLY A 310 -12.76 4.92 -18.89
C GLY A 310 -14.01 5.47 -19.60
N LEU A 311 -14.98 6.03 -18.87
CA LEU A 311 -16.24 6.52 -19.43
C LEU A 311 -16.14 7.99 -19.85
N PRO A 312 -16.84 8.41 -20.91
CA PRO A 312 -17.05 9.83 -21.17
C PRO A 312 -17.72 10.52 -19.98
N ARG A 313 -17.42 11.81 -19.77
CA ARG A 313 -17.92 12.57 -18.62
C ARG A 313 -19.44 12.50 -18.45
N ARG A 314 -20.20 12.59 -19.55
CA ARG A 314 -21.67 12.49 -19.54
C ARG A 314 -22.19 11.12 -19.05
N HIS A 315 -21.52 10.04 -19.45
CA HIS A 315 -21.83 8.67 -19.02
C HIS A 315 -21.53 8.47 -17.53
N ALA A 316 -20.38 8.95 -17.07
CA ALA A 316 -20.04 8.94 -15.64
C ALA A 316 -21.04 9.76 -14.82
N ALA A 317 -21.49 10.92 -15.33
CA ALA A 317 -22.45 11.80 -14.67
C ALA A 317 -23.83 11.14 -14.50
N ILE A 318 -24.43 10.60 -15.57
CA ILE A 318 -25.73 9.93 -15.43
C ILE A 318 -25.63 8.68 -14.56
N LEU A 319 -24.54 7.92 -14.63
CA LEU A 319 -24.34 6.75 -13.78
C LEU A 319 -24.29 7.16 -12.30
N PHE A 320 -23.57 8.23 -11.98
CA PHE A 320 -23.54 8.79 -10.62
C PHE A 320 -24.94 9.24 -10.16
N GLN A 321 -25.68 9.92 -11.04
CA GLN A 321 -27.03 10.40 -10.74
C GLN A 321 -28.01 9.23 -10.52
N LEU A 322 -27.97 8.19 -11.35
CA LEU A 322 -28.78 6.99 -11.18
C LEU A 322 -28.45 6.27 -9.87
N ARG A 323 -27.16 6.12 -9.54
CA ARG A 323 -26.71 5.51 -8.28
C ARG A 323 -27.16 6.29 -7.04
N THR A 324 -27.12 7.62 -7.09
CA THR A 324 -27.54 8.45 -5.94
C THR A 324 -29.05 8.69 -5.93
N GLY A 325 -29.74 8.39 -7.03
CA GLY A 325 -31.14 8.69 -7.28
C GLY A 325 -31.44 10.19 -7.46
N HIS A 326 -30.44 10.95 -7.91
CA HIS A 326 -30.57 12.35 -8.34
C HIS A 326 -30.57 12.47 -9.88
N ALA A 327 -31.04 11.43 -10.57
CA ALA A 327 -31.26 11.48 -12.01
C ALA A 327 -32.51 12.33 -12.32
N PRO A 328 -32.62 12.96 -13.51
CA PRO A 328 -33.77 13.77 -13.91
C PRO A 328 -35.00 12.91 -14.27
N LEU A 329 -35.39 12.04 -13.33
CA LEU A 329 -36.63 11.26 -13.33
C LEU A 329 -37.69 12.01 -12.51
N ARG A 330 -38.97 11.85 -12.84
CA ARG A 330 -40.08 12.65 -12.29
C ARG A 330 -40.14 12.62 -10.77
N LYS A 331 -39.86 11.49 -10.10
CA LYS A 331 -39.81 11.46 -8.63
C LYS A 331 -38.76 12.42 -8.05
N HIS A 332 -37.57 12.49 -8.65
CA HIS A 332 -36.55 13.41 -8.19
C HIS A 332 -36.88 14.85 -8.56
N LEU A 333 -37.32 15.08 -9.81
CA LEU A 333 -37.69 16.41 -10.30
C LEU A 333 -38.83 17.03 -9.48
N HIS A 334 -39.86 16.26 -9.14
CA HIS A 334 -40.94 16.70 -8.26
C HIS A 334 -40.43 17.05 -6.86
N LYS A 335 -39.55 16.21 -6.29
CA LYS A 335 -38.93 16.48 -4.97
C LYS A 335 -38.17 17.81 -4.93
N ILE A 336 -37.61 18.27 -6.05
CA ILE A 336 -36.88 19.54 -6.14
C ILE A 336 -37.71 20.68 -6.76
N GLY A 337 -39.03 20.50 -6.94
CA GLY A 337 -39.94 21.52 -7.49
C GLY A 337 -39.77 21.80 -8.99
N ARG A 338 -39.24 20.84 -9.76
CA ARG A 338 -39.02 20.95 -11.22
C ARG A 338 -40.00 20.12 -12.05
N ALA A 339 -40.97 19.48 -11.40
CA ALA A 339 -42.08 18.78 -12.05
C ALA A 339 -43.30 18.81 -11.14
N ASP A 340 -44.49 18.94 -11.72
CA ASP A 340 -45.76 19.05 -10.97
C ASP A 340 -46.21 17.72 -10.36
N THR A 341 -45.71 16.59 -10.88
CA THR A 341 -46.06 15.25 -10.41
C THR A 341 -44.85 14.32 -10.41
N PRO A 342 -44.74 13.41 -9.42
CA PRO A 342 -43.70 12.38 -9.40
C PRO A 342 -43.99 11.23 -10.38
N THR A 343 -45.20 11.14 -10.96
CA THR A 343 -45.65 10.04 -11.80
C THR A 343 -44.87 9.93 -13.12
N CYS A 344 -44.57 8.69 -13.52
CA CYS A 344 -43.91 8.37 -14.77
C CYS A 344 -44.77 8.79 -15.96
N GLN A 345 -44.26 9.67 -16.83
CA GLN A 345 -44.97 10.11 -18.03
C GLN A 345 -45.07 9.02 -19.10
N ALA A 346 -44.15 8.03 -19.07
CA ALA A 346 -44.12 6.98 -20.07
C ALA A 346 -45.20 5.91 -19.84
N CYS A 347 -45.52 5.58 -18.58
CA CYS A 347 -46.54 4.56 -18.27
C CYS A 347 -47.74 5.08 -17.48
N GLY A 348 -47.66 6.24 -16.82
CA GLY A 348 -48.77 6.81 -16.04
C GLY A 348 -49.07 6.12 -14.70
N GLU A 349 -48.45 4.97 -14.39
CA GLU A 349 -48.91 4.10 -13.30
C GLU A 349 -48.24 4.33 -11.93
N ALA A 350 -46.99 4.80 -11.90
CA ALA A 350 -46.22 4.85 -10.66
C ALA A 350 -45.23 6.04 -10.62
N PRO A 351 -44.75 6.43 -9.42
CA PRO A 351 -43.66 7.40 -9.31
C PRO A 351 -42.41 6.95 -10.07
N GLU A 352 -41.84 7.84 -10.88
CA GLU A 352 -40.67 7.53 -11.71
C GLU A 352 -39.39 7.49 -10.87
N THR A 353 -39.17 6.36 -10.20
CA THR A 353 -37.95 6.04 -9.45
C THR A 353 -36.89 5.40 -10.37
N VAL A 354 -35.63 5.35 -9.93
CA VAL A 354 -34.57 4.60 -10.65
C VAL A 354 -34.93 3.10 -10.78
N PRO A 355 -35.38 2.38 -9.73
CA PRO A 355 -35.89 1.02 -9.88
C PRO A 355 -37.06 0.93 -10.87
N HIS A 356 -38.04 1.83 -10.80
CA HIS A 356 -39.18 1.84 -11.74
C HIS A 356 -38.69 1.98 -13.18
N TYR A 357 -37.87 2.98 -13.47
CA TYR A 357 -37.28 3.19 -14.80
C TYR A 357 -36.54 1.93 -15.28
N ILE A 358 -35.53 1.46 -14.55
CA ILE A 358 -34.59 0.40 -14.99
C ILE A 358 -35.13 -1.03 -14.87
N LEU A 359 -36.08 -1.31 -13.98
CA LEU A 359 -36.53 -2.67 -13.69
C LEU A 359 -38.00 -2.93 -13.99
N TYR A 360 -38.90 -1.94 -13.87
CA TYR A 360 -40.34 -2.22 -13.77
C TYR A 360 -41.26 -1.52 -14.77
N CYS A 361 -40.85 -0.38 -15.33
CA CYS A 361 -41.73 0.45 -16.17
C CYS A 361 -42.17 -0.29 -17.44
N PRO A 362 -43.48 -0.52 -17.66
CA PRO A 362 -43.94 -1.33 -18.79
C PRO A 362 -43.64 -0.65 -20.14
N ALA A 363 -43.62 0.68 -20.19
CA ALA A 363 -43.28 1.46 -21.37
C ALA A 363 -41.87 1.19 -21.92
N PHE A 364 -40.97 0.65 -21.08
CA PHE A 364 -39.59 0.31 -21.48
C PHE A 364 -39.34 -1.20 -21.55
N ASN A 365 -40.37 -2.03 -21.71
CA ASN A 365 -40.23 -3.49 -21.79
C ASN A 365 -39.34 -3.95 -22.95
N HIS A 366 -39.54 -3.42 -24.16
CA HIS A 366 -38.74 -3.81 -25.31
C HIS A 366 -37.21 -3.60 -25.12
N PRO A 367 -36.73 -2.39 -24.76
CA PRO A 367 -35.30 -2.19 -24.49
C PRO A 367 -34.81 -2.97 -23.27
N ARG A 368 -35.67 -3.22 -22.27
CA ARG A 368 -35.34 -4.02 -21.08
C ARG A 368 -35.12 -5.49 -21.43
N SER A 369 -35.97 -6.07 -22.29
CA SER A 369 -35.82 -7.45 -22.78
C SER A 369 -34.50 -7.66 -23.51
N ALA A 370 -34.08 -6.70 -24.35
CA ALA A 370 -32.77 -6.75 -25.00
C ALA A 370 -31.61 -6.70 -23.99
N MET A 371 -31.71 -5.87 -22.94
CA MET A 371 -30.71 -5.83 -21.87
C MET A 371 -30.68 -7.14 -21.07
N SER A 372 -31.85 -7.72 -20.77
CA SER A 372 -32.00 -9.00 -20.07
C SER A 372 -31.44 -10.17 -20.86
N PHE A 373 -31.59 -10.18 -22.18
CA PHE A 373 -31.02 -11.21 -23.04
C PHE A 373 -29.48 -11.23 -22.98
N GLU A 374 -28.84 -10.06 -22.91
CA GLU A 374 -27.38 -9.96 -22.86
C GLU A 374 -26.79 -10.26 -21.46
N LEU A 375 -27.45 -9.79 -20.40
CA LEU A 375 -26.89 -9.83 -19.03
C LEU A 375 -27.44 -10.97 -18.16
N GLY A 376 -28.54 -11.62 -18.54
CA GLY A 376 -29.21 -12.63 -17.72
C GLY A 376 -29.69 -12.04 -16.39
N ASP A 377 -29.45 -12.76 -15.28
CA ASP A 377 -29.88 -12.34 -13.94
C ASP A 377 -29.31 -10.98 -13.50
N ASP A 378 -28.12 -10.60 -14.00
CA ASP A 378 -27.50 -9.31 -13.69
C ASP A 378 -28.37 -8.13 -14.17
N ALA A 379 -29.24 -8.33 -15.18
CA ALA A 379 -30.19 -7.30 -15.65
C ALA A 379 -31.25 -6.94 -14.61
N ARG A 380 -31.52 -7.80 -13.64
CA ARG A 380 -32.53 -7.61 -12.59
C ARG A 380 -31.97 -6.96 -11.32
N SER A 381 -30.65 -6.70 -11.28
CA SER A 381 -29.95 -6.16 -10.11
C SER A 381 -29.37 -4.78 -10.40
N LEU A 382 -29.85 -3.74 -9.71
CA LEU A 382 -29.25 -2.40 -9.78
C LEU A 382 -27.78 -2.43 -9.34
N THR A 383 -27.43 -3.26 -8.36
CA THR A 383 -26.05 -3.47 -7.92
C THR A 383 -25.18 -3.95 -9.07
N ALA A 384 -25.60 -4.99 -9.80
CA ALA A 384 -24.85 -5.52 -10.93
C ALA A 384 -24.75 -4.48 -12.07
N LEU A 385 -25.86 -3.82 -12.41
CA LEU A 385 -25.92 -2.81 -13.47
C LEU A 385 -25.02 -1.60 -13.19
N PHE A 386 -24.87 -1.19 -11.92
CA PHE A 386 -24.13 0.02 -11.56
C PHE A 386 -22.68 -0.22 -11.12
N THR A 387 -22.29 -1.47 -10.82
CA THR A 387 -20.95 -1.78 -10.30
C THR A 387 -20.11 -2.67 -11.21
N ASN A 388 -20.73 -3.38 -12.17
CA ASN A 388 -20.02 -4.27 -13.09
C ASN A 388 -19.68 -3.56 -14.41
N ALA A 389 -18.40 -3.55 -14.77
CA ALA A 389 -17.93 -3.00 -16.04
C ALA A 389 -18.56 -3.69 -17.27
N GLY A 390 -18.83 -5.00 -17.18
CA GLY A 390 -19.47 -5.77 -18.25
C GLY A 390 -20.92 -5.34 -18.51
N SER A 391 -21.62 -4.88 -17.46
CA SER A 391 -23.03 -4.49 -17.55
C SER A 391 -23.25 -3.06 -18.05
N LEU A 392 -22.24 -2.18 -17.93
CA LEU A 392 -22.37 -0.77 -18.27
C LEU A 392 -22.76 -0.55 -19.73
N ARG A 393 -22.20 -1.32 -20.67
CA ARG A 393 -22.52 -1.16 -22.10
C ARG A 393 -24.00 -1.40 -22.37
N SER A 394 -24.53 -2.50 -21.86
CA SER A 394 -25.94 -2.88 -22.03
C SER A 394 -26.85 -1.88 -21.32
N LEU A 395 -26.46 -1.40 -20.13
CA LEU A 395 -27.17 -0.33 -19.41
C LEU A 395 -27.22 0.98 -20.22
N PHE A 396 -26.11 1.44 -20.80
CA PHE A 396 -26.10 2.67 -21.58
C PHE A 396 -26.85 2.53 -22.91
N ARG A 397 -26.83 1.33 -23.52
CA ARG A 397 -27.68 1.04 -24.68
C ARG A 397 -29.17 1.07 -24.31
N TYR A 398 -29.53 0.51 -23.17
CA TYR A 398 -30.89 0.60 -22.62
C TYR A 398 -31.29 2.07 -22.46
N ILE A 399 -30.46 2.86 -21.76
CA ILE A 399 -30.68 4.31 -21.56
C ILE A 399 -30.91 5.03 -22.89
N HIS A 400 -30.04 4.81 -23.87
CA HIS A 400 -30.17 5.43 -25.18
C HIS A 400 -31.48 5.05 -25.90
N ARG A 401 -31.85 3.77 -25.91
CA ARG A 401 -33.08 3.29 -26.57
C ARG A 401 -34.36 3.82 -25.92
N THR A 402 -34.36 4.06 -24.61
CA THR A 402 -35.52 4.65 -23.94
C THR A 402 -35.76 6.11 -24.31
N LYS A 403 -34.77 6.80 -24.88
CA LYS A 403 -34.77 8.25 -25.14
C LYS A 403 -35.05 9.13 -23.91
N ARG A 404 -35.18 8.54 -22.72
CA ARG A 404 -35.63 9.22 -21.50
C ARG A 404 -34.73 10.37 -21.08
N PHE A 405 -33.45 10.28 -21.39
CA PHE A 405 -32.43 11.26 -21.03
C PHE A 405 -31.87 12.02 -22.24
N GLU A 406 -32.50 11.91 -23.41
CA GLU A 406 -32.00 12.49 -24.66
C GLU A 406 -31.93 14.02 -24.59
N GLU A 407 -32.94 14.68 -24.03
CA GLU A 407 -32.95 16.14 -23.82
C GLU A 407 -31.82 16.64 -22.92
N HIS A 408 -31.39 15.83 -21.95
CA HIS A 408 -30.45 16.27 -20.90
C HIS A 408 -29.00 15.83 -21.18
N PHE A 409 -28.81 14.70 -21.84
CA PHE A 409 -27.48 14.08 -22.05
C PHE A 409 -27.18 13.73 -23.51
N GLY A 410 -28.14 13.93 -24.42
CA GLY A 410 -28.02 13.60 -25.84
C GLY A 410 -27.87 12.09 -26.08
N CYS A 411 -27.13 11.74 -27.14
CA CYS A 411 -26.86 10.34 -27.48
C CYS A 411 -25.97 9.64 -26.44
N MET A 412 -26.52 8.62 -25.78
CA MET A 412 -25.86 7.86 -24.71
C MET A 412 -25.32 6.49 -25.16
N SER A 413 -25.33 6.19 -26.45
CA SER A 413 -24.68 4.97 -26.96
C SER A 413 -23.16 5.02 -26.72
N LEU A 414 -22.58 3.86 -26.37
CA LEU A 414 -21.12 3.70 -26.21
C LEU A 414 -20.54 2.98 -27.44
N PRO A 415 -19.32 3.33 -27.88
CA PRO A 415 -18.60 2.62 -28.94
C PRO A 415 -18.28 1.15 -28.57
N PRO A 416 -17.81 0.31 -29.51
CA PRO A 416 -17.62 -1.13 -29.31
C PRO A 416 -16.75 -1.51 -28.09
N ALA A 417 -17.07 -2.66 -27.48
CA ALA A 417 -16.60 -3.09 -26.15
C ALA A 417 -15.07 -3.24 -25.95
N LYS A 418 -14.27 -3.34 -27.03
CA LYS A 418 -12.83 -3.59 -26.93
C LYS A 418 -12.09 -2.45 -26.22
N GLU A 419 -12.45 -1.18 -26.45
CA GLU A 419 -11.71 -0.03 -25.89
C GLU A 419 -11.95 0.24 -24.40
N ILE A 420 -13.18 0.02 -23.91
CA ILE A 420 -13.56 0.28 -22.51
C ILE A 420 -13.05 -0.84 -21.60
N MET A 421 -13.18 -2.09 -22.04
CA MET A 421 -12.71 -3.26 -21.30
C MET A 421 -11.17 -3.31 -21.25
N GLU A 422 -10.46 -2.93 -22.31
CA GLU A 422 -9.00 -2.90 -22.30
C GLU A 422 -8.44 -1.86 -21.31
N LYS A 423 -9.10 -0.70 -21.18
CA LYS A 423 -8.74 0.33 -20.20
C LYS A 423 -9.08 -0.07 -18.74
N ALA A 424 -10.20 -0.76 -18.51
CA ALA A 424 -10.59 -1.24 -17.18
C ALA A 424 -9.76 -2.48 -16.73
N LYS A 425 -9.43 -3.37 -17.66
CA LYS A 425 -8.62 -4.58 -17.42
C LYS A 425 -7.14 -4.24 -17.19
N LYS A 426 -6.59 -3.25 -17.90
CA LYS A 426 -5.28 -2.63 -17.59
C LYS A 426 -5.21 -2.00 -16.19
N ARG A 427 -6.35 -1.77 -15.53
CA ARG A 427 -6.46 -1.12 -14.21
C ARG A 427 -7.06 -2.02 -13.10
N GLY A 428 -7.16 -3.33 -13.34
CA GLY A 428 -7.35 -4.34 -12.27
C GLY A 428 -8.78 -4.81 -11.97
N LEU A 429 -9.79 -4.49 -12.80
CA LEU A 429 -11.11 -5.13 -12.70
C LEU A 429 -11.11 -6.48 -13.44
N LYS A 430 -11.33 -7.58 -12.70
CA LYS A 430 -11.52 -8.91 -13.30
C LYS A 430 -12.91 -9.01 -13.95
N ASP A 431 -12.92 -9.46 -15.19
CA ASP A 431 -14.08 -9.67 -16.04
C ASP A 431 -14.76 -11.00 -15.68
N LYS A 432 -15.85 -10.96 -14.91
CA LYS A 432 -16.66 -12.15 -14.58
C LYS A 432 -17.60 -12.59 -15.71
N GLY A 433 -17.75 -11.77 -16.77
CA GLY A 433 -18.64 -12.07 -17.89
C GLY A 433 -18.08 -13.14 -18.83
N LYS A 434 -16.75 -13.15 -19.03
CA LYS A 434 -16.11 -14.14 -19.92
C LYS A 434 -16.10 -15.56 -19.37
N GLU A 435 -15.97 -15.78 -18.07
CA GLU A 435 -16.01 -17.13 -17.49
C GLU A 435 -17.37 -17.81 -17.64
N LYS A 436 -18.48 -17.06 -17.63
CA LYS A 436 -19.83 -17.62 -17.85
C LYS A 436 -20.10 -17.97 -19.32
N GLN A 437 -19.56 -17.20 -20.27
CA GLN A 437 -19.75 -17.47 -21.70
C GLN A 437 -18.84 -18.58 -22.21
N GLN A 438 -17.64 -18.71 -21.63
CA GLN A 438 -16.71 -19.81 -21.93
C GLN A 438 -17.25 -21.15 -21.39
N LYS A 439 -17.78 -21.17 -20.15
CA LYS A 439 -18.46 -22.36 -19.59
C LYS A 439 -19.74 -22.77 -20.32
N ARG A 440 -20.46 -21.83 -20.96
CA ARG A 440 -21.66 -22.13 -21.77
C ARG A 440 -21.32 -22.70 -23.15
N ASN A 441 -20.16 -22.34 -23.71
CA ASN A 441 -19.69 -22.87 -24.98
C ASN A 441 -18.93 -24.20 -24.83
N GLU A 442 -18.50 -24.57 -23.62
CA GLU A 442 -17.93 -25.88 -23.28
C GLU A 442 -19.00 -26.93 -22.91
N GLN A 443 -20.28 -26.53 -22.80
CA GLN A 443 -21.43 -27.39 -22.49
C GLN A 443 -22.42 -27.53 -23.66
N ARG A 444 -22.03 -27.11 -24.86
CA ARG A 444 -22.67 -27.40 -26.15
C ARG A 444 -21.65 -28.07 -27.04
#